data_AF-A0A1G4JN46-F1
#
_entry.id   AF-A0A1G4JN46-F1
#
_cell.length_a   1.000
_cell.length_b   1.000
_cell.length_c   1.000
_cell.angle_alpha   90.00
_cell.angle_beta   90.00
_cell.angle_gamma   90.00
#
_symmetry.space_group_name_H-M   'P 1'
#
loop_
_entity.id
_entity.type
_entity.pdbx_description
1 polymer ?
#
loop_
_entity_poly.entity_id
_entity_poly.type
_entity_poly.pdbx_seq_one_letter_code
_entity_poly.pdbx_strand_id
1 'polypeptide(L)'
;MISALTRRLLRDWKRLNHQYEPAYHVKPFDADLHIWNFVLTGKDGEIDAEVFGMIYIGGDELNPVIVMRCSTPNETFPLNRNVSLTHLGSVVLISGLTGLLEHVKQRVWSRMNLSTEPGVFDWRLTRAWNRVMVKDFKQVFPDLASEFPVSETETLLVQQWSDCNARREPRPAPKFKFQNFTPATTLACDSNDNQHMKRQRTGAEEHKGMERLWNLDDCEPELQRKKRQG
;
A
#
# COMPACT_ATOMS: atom_id res chain seq x y z
N MET A 1 -24.03 -15.50 13.95
CA MET A 1 -24.79 -15.21 12.71
C MET A 1 -23.84 -14.54 11.74
N ILE A 2 -23.77 -15.00 10.48
CA ILE A 2 -22.89 -14.37 9.47
C ILE A 2 -23.54 -13.05 9.02
N SER A 3 -22.78 -11.96 8.88
CA SER A 3 -23.30 -10.67 8.42
C SER A 3 -23.68 -10.71 6.93
N ALA A 4 -24.51 -9.77 6.46
CA ALA A 4 -24.83 -9.64 5.04
C ALA A 4 -23.58 -9.30 4.22
N LEU A 5 -22.67 -8.51 4.78
CA LEU A 5 -21.37 -8.19 4.20
C LEU A 5 -20.53 -9.45 3.99
N THR A 6 -20.31 -10.27 5.02
CA THR A 6 -19.51 -11.50 4.92
C THR A 6 -20.13 -12.48 3.91
N ARG A 7 -21.48 -12.61 3.90
CA ARG A 7 -22.17 -13.42 2.87
C ARG A 7 -21.90 -12.93 1.46
N ARG A 8 -21.88 -11.61 1.24
CA ARG A 8 -21.55 -11.02 -0.06
C ARG A 8 -20.11 -11.31 -0.46
N LEU A 9 -19.15 -11.08 0.42
CA LEU A 9 -17.73 -11.35 0.15
C LEU A 9 -17.49 -12.82 -0.22
N LEU A 10 -18.15 -13.76 0.46
CA LEU A 10 -18.08 -15.19 0.13
C LEU A 10 -18.68 -15.51 -1.25
N ARG A 11 -19.76 -14.83 -1.66
CA ARG A 11 -20.31 -14.99 -3.02
C ARG A 11 -19.34 -14.45 -4.07
N ASP A 12 -18.73 -13.30 -3.82
CA ASP A 12 -17.75 -12.69 -4.73
C ASP A 12 -16.51 -13.58 -4.86
N TRP A 13 -16.01 -14.11 -3.74
CA TRP A 13 -14.90 -15.07 -3.72
C TRP A 13 -15.19 -16.32 -4.56
N LYS A 14 -16.37 -16.94 -4.40
CA LYS A 14 -16.77 -18.09 -5.22
C LYS A 14 -16.73 -17.76 -6.70
N ARG A 15 -17.16 -16.56 -7.11
CA ARG A 15 -17.12 -16.11 -8.51
C ARG A 15 -15.69 -15.94 -9.01
N LEU A 16 -14.82 -15.34 -8.20
CA LEU A 16 -13.40 -15.16 -8.53
C LEU A 16 -12.69 -16.51 -8.73
N ASN A 17 -13.02 -17.51 -7.91
CA ASN A 17 -12.39 -18.83 -7.97
C ASN A 17 -12.75 -19.65 -9.23
N HIS A 18 -13.76 -19.22 -10.00
CA HIS A 18 -14.13 -19.85 -11.27
C HIS A 18 -13.48 -19.20 -12.50
N GLN A 19 -12.63 -18.19 -12.31
CA GLN A 19 -11.91 -17.55 -13.41
C GLN A 19 -10.68 -18.38 -13.81
N TYR A 20 -10.46 -18.55 -15.12
CA TYR A 20 -9.41 -19.42 -15.68
C TYR A 20 -8.00 -18.81 -15.52
N GLU A 21 -7.88 -17.49 -15.60
CA GLU A 21 -6.64 -16.74 -15.33
C GLU A 21 -6.93 -15.56 -14.41
N PRO A 22 -6.96 -15.80 -13.09
CA PRO A 22 -7.32 -14.74 -12.16
C PRO A 22 -6.15 -13.77 -11.97
N ALA A 23 -6.44 -12.48 -12.14
CA ALA A 23 -5.55 -11.37 -11.76
C ALA A 23 -5.27 -11.29 -10.24
N TYR A 24 -6.03 -12.05 -9.45
CA TYR A 24 -6.00 -12.07 -7.99
C TYR A 24 -6.43 -13.44 -7.48
N HIS A 25 -5.61 -14.05 -6.62
CA HIS A 25 -5.95 -15.27 -5.90
C HIS A 25 -6.35 -14.89 -4.48
N VAL A 26 -7.46 -15.45 -4.00
CA VAL A 26 -8.01 -15.07 -2.70
C VAL A 26 -8.54 -16.30 -2.01
N LYS A 27 -8.29 -16.41 -0.71
CA LYS A 27 -8.81 -17.49 0.12
C LYS A 27 -9.19 -16.97 1.51
N PRO A 28 -10.42 -17.20 1.99
CA PRO A 28 -10.77 -16.88 3.37
C PRO A 28 -9.93 -17.73 4.32
N PHE A 29 -9.66 -17.21 5.51
CA PHE A 29 -9.04 -17.97 6.57
C PHE A 29 -10.06 -18.90 7.23
N ASP A 30 -9.73 -20.18 7.36
CA ASP A 30 -10.69 -21.21 7.77
C ASP A 30 -11.28 -20.97 9.17
N ALA A 31 -10.51 -20.38 10.08
CA ALA A 31 -10.96 -20.08 11.45
C ALA A 31 -11.67 -18.73 11.60
N ASP A 32 -11.51 -17.80 10.64
CA ASP A 32 -12.11 -16.47 10.71
C ASP A 32 -12.45 -15.92 9.32
N LEU A 33 -13.75 -15.85 9.01
CA LEU A 33 -14.28 -15.37 7.74
C LEU A 33 -14.10 -13.86 7.51
N HIS A 34 -13.62 -13.12 8.50
CA HIS A 34 -13.22 -11.72 8.32
C HIS A 34 -11.80 -11.58 7.80
N ILE A 35 -10.97 -12.64 7.88
CA ILE A 35 -9.59 -12.62 7.43
C ILE A 35 -9.50 -13.32 6.07
N TRP A 36 -8.86 -12.66 5.13
CA TRP A 36 -8.70 -13.13 3.77
C TRP A 36 -7.23 -13.05 3.37
N ASN A 37 -6.68 -14.16 2.91
CA ASN A 37 -5.38 -14.19 2.26
C ASN A 37 -5.57 -13.82 0.80
N PHE A 38 -4.67 -13.01 0.26
CA PHE A 38 -4.71 -12.64 -1.15
C PHE A 38 -3.31 -12.67 -1.78
N VAL A 39 -3.27 -12.94 -3.07
CA VAL A 39 -2.11 -12.75 -3.96
C VAL A 39 -2.57 -11.91 -5.13
N LEU A 40 -1.92 -10.77 -5.35
CA LEU A 40 -2.10 -9.97 -6.54
C LEU A 40 -1.01 -10.36 -7.53
N THR A 41 -1.42 -10.77 -8.73
CA THR A 41 -0.53 -11.08 -9.83
C THR A 41 -0.61 -9.98 -10.86
N GLY A 42 0.51 -9.64 -11.47
CA GLY A 42 0.52 -8.73 -12.60
C GLY A 42 1.64 -9.08 -13.53
N LYS A 43 1.22 -9.28 -14.78
CA LYS A 43 2.07 -9.57 -15.92
C LYS A 43 2.00 -8.35 -16.83
N ASP A 44 3.11 -7.62 -16.94
CA ASP A 44 3.25 -6.54 -17.90
C ASP A 44 4.52 -6.81 -18.72
N GLY A 45 4.33 -7.39 -19.91
CA GLY A 45 5.42 -7.90 -20.74
C GLY A 45 6.25 -8.99 -20.02
N GLU A 46 7.53 -8.71 -19.79
CA GLU A 46 8.45 -9.61 -19.09
C GLU A 46 8.37 -9.54 -17.56
N ILE A 47 7.67 -8.54 -17.01
CA ILE A 47 7.54 -8.34 -15.57
C ILE A 47 6.44 -9.26 -15.03
N ASP A 48 6.82 -10.24 -14.20
CA ASP A 48 5.89 -11.14 -13.52
C ASP A 48 6.01 -10.96 -12.00
N ALA A 49 5.20 -10.07 -11.43
CA ALA A 49 5.26 -9.70 -10.02
C ALA A 49 4.11 -10.33 -9.21
N GLU A 50 4.39 -10.67 -7.95
CA GLU A 50 3.41 -11.25 -7.03
C GLU A 50 3.42 -10.60 -5.65
N VAL A 51 2.31 -10.00 -5.25
CA VAL A 51 2.17 -9.39 -3.92
C VAL A 51 1.20 -10.21 -3.07
N PHE A 52 1.72 -10.85 -2.03
CA PHE A 52 0.96 -11.60 -1.04
C PHE A 52 0.72 -10.79 0.24
N GLY A 53 -0.47 -10.92 0.77
CA GLY A 53 -0.85 -10.31 2.04
C GLY A 53 -2.13 -10.89 2.61
N MET A 54 -2.54 -10.29 3.73
CA MET A 54 -3.79 -10.57 4.40
C MET A 54 -4.62 -9.30 4.50
N ILE A 55 -5.93 -9.45 4.39
CA ILE A 55 -6.88 -8.37 4.60
C ILE A 55 -7.97 -8.82 5.57
N TYR A 56 -8.15 -8.02 6.62
CA TYR A 56 -9.26 -8.11 7.54
C TYR A 56 -10.38 -7.20 7.04
N ILE A 57 -11.59 -7.75 6.90
CA ILE A 57 -12.81 -7.03 6.55
C ILE A 57 -13.87 -7.41 7.57
N GLY A 58 -14.17 -6.49 8.49
CA GLY A 58 -15.17 -6.67 9.53
C GLY A 58 -15.90 -5.37 9.83
N GLY A 59 -16.40 -5.23 11.06
CA GLY A 59 -17.16 -4.05 11.47
C GLY A 59 -18.65 -4.16 11.14
N ASP A 60 -19.29 -3.02 11.00
CA ASP A 60 -20.74 -2.91 10.74
C ASP A 60 -21.05 -3.01 9.23
N GLU A 61 -22.27 -3.41 8.88
CA GLU A 61 -22.70 -3.60 7.49
C GLU A 61 -22.64 -2.31 6.65
N LEU A 62 -22.77 -1.16 7.31
CA LEU A 62 -22.68 0.16 6.67
C LEU A 62 -21.30 0.80 6.84
N ASN A 63 -20.53 0.36 7.83
CA ASN A 63 -19.24 0.95 8.20
C ASN A 63 -18.17 -0.15 8.34
N PRO A 64 -17.72 -0.73 7.20
CA PRO A 64 -16.75 -1.81 7.24
C PRO A 64 -15.38 -1.30 7.67
N VAL A 65 -14.76 -2.00 8.62
CA VAL A 65 -13.38 -1.80 9.03
C VAL A 65 -12.49 -2.69 8.16
N ILE A 66 -11.55 -2.06 7.47
CA ILE A 66 -10.64 -2.75 6.54
C ILE A 66 -9.21 -2.50 6.99
N VAL A 67 -8.49 -3.58 7.28
CA VAL A 67 -7.08 -3.53 7.67
C VAL A 67 -6.31 -4.53 6.82
N MET A 68 -5.25 -4.07 6.16
CA MET A 68 -4.41 -4.91 5.31
C MET A 68 -3.02 -5.04 5.92
N ARG A 69 -2.42 -6.22 5.82
CA ARG A 69 -1.01 -6.45 6.11
C ARG A 69 -0.35 -7.07 4.88
N CYS A 70 0.64 -6.37 4.33
CA CYS A 70 1.41 -6.88 3.21
C CYS A 70 2.61 -7.70 3.70
N SER A 71 2.77 -8.92 3.19
CA SER A 71 3.84 -9.83 3.58
C SER A 71 4.97 -9.91 2.55
N THR A 72 4.74 -9.35 1.36
CA THR A 72 5.74 -9.21 0.30
C THR A 72 6.31 -7.78 0.25
N PRO A 73 7.63 -7.60 0.09
CA PRO A 73 8.24 -6.32 -0.20
C PRO A 73 7.62 -5.67 -1.44
N ASN A 74 7.27 -4.40 -1.32
CA ASN A 74 6.83 -3.55 -2.42
C ASN A 74 7.00 -2.08 -2.00
N GLU A 75 6.81 -1.18 -2.95
CA GLU A 75 7.02 0.26 -2.73
C GLU A 75 5.81 0.99 -2.15
N THR A 76 4.63 0.37 -2.23
CA THR A 76 3.35 1.02 -1.86
C THR A 76 3.01 0.79 -0.38
N PHE A 77 3.24 -0.42 0.12
CA PHE A 77 2.82 -0.84 1.45
C PHE A 77 4.01 -1.30 2.29
N PRO A 78 4.10 -0.87 3.56
CA PRO A 78 5.15 -1.30 4.44
C PRO A 78 5.07 -2.81 4.72
N LEU A 79 6.22 -3.49 4.59
CA LEU A 79 6.35 -4.91 4.87
C LEU A 79 5.95 -5.21 6.33
N ASN A 80 5.09 -6.21 6.51
CA ASN A 80 4.65 -6.75 7.80
C ASN A 80 4.01 -5.72 8.76
N ARG A 81 3.52 -4.60 8.25
CA ARG A 81 2.77 -3.61 9.05
C ARG A 81 1.30 -3.57 8.66
N ASN A 82 0.47 -3.25 9.64
CA ASN A 82 -0.95 -3.05 9.42
C ASN A 82 -1.17 -1.68 8.77
N VAL A 83 -1.94 -1.66 7.69
CA VAL A 83 -2.35 -0.49 6.93
C VAL A 83 -3.86 -0.41 7.00
N SER A 84 -4.40 0.69 7.53
CA SER A 84 -5.84 0.90 7.52
C SER A 84 -6.30 1.30 6.12
N LEU A 85 -7.19 0.50 5.55
CA LEU A 85 -7.87 0.76 4.29
C LEU A 85 -9.36 1.07 4.51
N THR A 86 -9.75 1.43 5.74
CA THR A 86 -11.15 1.66 6.13
C THR A 86 -11.81 2.77 5.30
N HIS A 87 -11.03 3.72 4.78
CA HIS A 87 -11.50 4.74 3.84
C HIS A 87 -12.04 4.16 2.51
N LEU A 88 -11.70 2.91 2.18
CA LEU A 88 -12.23 2.16 1.03
C LEU A 88 -13.52 1.40 1.35
N GLY A 89 -14.16 1.67 2.50
CA GLY A 89 -15.39 1.00 2.90
C GLY A 89 -16.50 1.09 1.85
N SER A 90 -16.70 2.27 1.25
CA SER A 90 -17.66 2.47 0.17
C SER A 90 -17.35 1.61 -1.06
N VAL A 91 -16.07 1.40 -1.39
CA VAL A 91 -15.66 0.53 -2.51
C VAL A 91 -16.07 -0.91 -2.25
N VAL A 92 -15.88 -1.42 -1.02
CA VAL A 92 -16.34 -2.77 -0.64
C VAL A 92 -17.87 -2.87 -0.72
N LEU A 93 -18.58 -1.84 -0.26
CA LEU A 93 -20.04 -1.83 -0.28
C LEU A 93 -20.63 -1.65 -1.68
N ILE A 94 -19.92 -1.06 -2.64
CA ILE A 94 -20.42 -0.87 -4.01
C ILE A 94 -19.93 -2.00 -4.91
N SER A 95 -18.63 -2.24 -4.92
CA SER A 95 -17.94 -3.11 -5.87
C SER A 95 -17.50 -4.46 -5.28
N GLY A 96 -17.75 -4.71 -3.99
CA GLY A 96 -17.47 -5.98 -3.35
C GLY A 96 -15.98 -6.26 -3.19
N LEU A 97 -15.66 -7.55 -3.05
CA LEU A 97 -14.29 -8.02 -2.86
C LEU A 97 -13.39 -7.70 -4.07
N THR A 98 -13.92 -7.91 -5.28
CA THR A 98 -13.20 -7.66 -6.54
C THR A 98 -12.80 -6.19 -6.67
N GLY A 99 -13.70 -5.26 -6.39
CA GLY A 99 -13.39 -3.82 -6.50
C GLY A 99 -12.34 -3.36 -5.49
N LEU A 100 -12.32 -3.94 -4.29
CA LEU A 100 -11.29 -3.67 -3.29
C LEU A 100 -9.92 -4.16 -3.77
N LEU A 101 -9.84 -5.41 -4.25
CA LEU A 101 -8.59 -6.00 -4.73
C LEU A 101 -8.05 -5.26 -5.94
N GLU A 102 -8.92 -4.85 -6.86
CA GLU A 102 -8.56 -4.04 -8.02
C GLU A 102 -7.98 -2.68 -7.60
N HIS A 103 -8.60 -2.00 -6.62
CA HIS A 103 -8.05 -0.76 -6.07
C HIS A 103 -6.66 -0.95 -5.47
N VAL A 104 -6.46 -2.01 -4.68
CA VAL A 104 -5.15 -2.31 -4.08
C VAL A 104 -4.13 -2.61 -5.17
N LYS A 105 -4.50 -3.44 -6.16
CA LYS A 105 -3.66 -3.77 -7.32
C LYS A 105 -3.24 -2.52 -8.07
N GLN A 106 -4.17 -1.65 -8.45
CA GLN A 106 -3.84 -0.40 -9.16
C GLN A 106 -2.86 0.47 -8.37
N ARG A 107 -2.97 0.53 -7.04
CA ARG A 107 -2.02 1.28 -6.18
C ARG A 107 -0.63 0.64 -6.12
N VAL A 108 -0.53 -0.67 -6.18
CA VAL A 108 0.75 -1.39 -6.27
C VAL A 108 1.39 -1.13 -7.63
N TRP A 109 0.68 -1.42 -8.72
CA TRP A 109 1.22 -1.34 -10.07
C TRP A 109 1.50 0.09 -10.54
N SER A 110 0.68 1.07 -10.16
CA SER A 110 0.95 2.48 -10.47
C SER A 110 2.25 2.98 -9.86
N ARG A 111 2.66 2.46 -8.70
CA ARG A 111 3.97 2.77 -8.10
C ARG A 111 5.09 1.99 -8.76
N MET A 112 4.88 0.70 -9.02
CA MET A 112 5.87 -0.14 -9.70
C MET A 112 6.25 0.40 -11.09
N ASN A 113 5.27 0.86 -11.87
CA ASN A 113 5.53 1.39 -13.22
C ASN A 113 6.33 2.70 -13.18
N LEU A 114 6.27 3.47 -12.09
CA LEU A 114 7.04 4.70 -11.90
C LEU A 114 8.50 4.44 -11.50
N SER A 115 8.82 3.24 -11.02
CA SER A 115 10.17 2.86 -10.57
C SER A 115 10.96 2.11 -11.63
N THR A 116 10.63 2.33 -12.90
CA THR A 116 11.27 1.74 -14.10
C THR A 116 12.72 2.20 -14.32
N GLU A 117 13.30 2.99 -13.42
CA GLU A 117 14.74 3.24 -13.41
C GLU A 117 15.48 1.89 -13.22
N PRO A 118 16.31 1.47 -14.19
CA PRO A 118 16.97 0.18 -14.14
C PRO A 118 17.86 0.08 -12.89
N GLY A 119 17.52 -0.85 -12.00
CA GLY A 119 18.32 -1.18 -10.80
C GLY A 119 17.67 -0.86 -9.45
N VAL A 120 16.47 -0.28 -9.39
CA VAL A 120 15.86 0.12 -8.10
C VAL A 120 15.13 -1.04 -7.40
N PHE A 121 14.40 -1.89 -8.13
CA PHE A 121 13.65 -3.01 -7.54
C PHE A 121 13.49 -4.18 -8.54
N ASP A 122 14.12 -5.33 -8.25
CA ASP A 122 13.94 -6.54 -9.08
C ASP A 122 12.62 -7.22 -8.72
N TRP A 123 11.67 -7.25 -9.65
CA TRP A 123 10.34 -7.83 -9.44
C TRP A 123 10.38 -9.33 -9.14
N ARG A 124 11.43 -10.05 -9.56
CA ARG A 124 11.63 -11.47 -9.23
C ARG A 124 11.77 -11.68 -7.73
N LEU A 125 12.24 -10.65 -7.01
CA LEU A 125 12.26 -10.63 -5.55
C LEU A 125 10.88 -10.92 -4.96
N THR A 126 9.81 -10.36 -5.53
CA THR A 126 8.47 -10.51 -4.96
C THR A 126 7.99 -11.96 -4.96
N ARG A 127 8.21 -12.68 -6.07
CA ARG A 127 7.92 -14.10 -6.20
C ARG A 127 8.81 -14.94 -5.30
N ALA A 128 10.12 -14.71 -5.37
CA ALA A 128 11.12 -15.41 -4.59
C ALA A 128 10.86 -15.24 -3.08
N TRP A 129 10.56 -14.02 -2.63
CA TRP A 129 10.26 -13.70 -1.25
C TRP A 129 9.08 -14.51 -0.72
N ASN A 130 8.00 -14.63 -1.50
CA ASN A 130 6.83 -15.41 -1.11
C ASN A 130 7.17 -16.90 -0.91
N ARG A 131 8.11 -17.44 -1.70
CA ARG A 131 8.55 -18.84 -1.58
C ARG A 131 9.63 -19.04 -0.50
N VAL A 132 10.48 -18.05 -0.25
CA VAL A 132 11.61 -18.21 0.69
C VAL A 132 11.21 -17.78 2.10
N MET A 133 10.57 -16.62 2.23
CA MET A 133 10.37 -15.95 3.53
C MET A 133 8.97 -16.15 4.11
N VAL A 134 7.95 -16.33 3.27
CA VAL A 134 6.55 -16.36 3.72
C VAL A 134 6.03 -17.78 3.85
N LYS A 135 6.03 -18.32 5.08
CA LYS A 135 5.59 -19.70 5.34
C LYS A 135 4.13 -19.93 4.96
N ASP A 136 3.25 -19.01 5.34
CA ASP A 136 1.81 -19.13 5.12
C ASP A 136 1.45 -19.14 3.62
N PHE A 137 2.25 -18.49 2.77
CA PHE A 137 2.01 -18.45 1.33
C PHE A 137 1.94 -19.88 0.74
N LYS A 138 2.90 -20.75 1.10
CA LYS A 138 2.93 -22.14 0.62
C LYS A 138 1.75 -22.97 1.13
N GLN A 139 1.30 -22.69 2.35
CA GLN A 139 0.17 -23.40 2.95
C GLN A 139 -1.16 -22.97 2.32
N VAL A 140 -1.32 -21.67 2.05
CA VAL A 140 -2.56 -21.10 1.54
C VAL A 140 -2.70 -21.29 0.03
N PHE A 141 -1.60 -21.12 -0.71
CA PHE A 141 -1.54 -21.16 -2.18
C PHE A 141 -0.43 -22.12 -2.68
N PRO A 142 -0.57 -23.44 -2.46
CA PRO A 142 0.44 -24.41 -2.85
C PRO A 142 0.67 -24.47 -4.37
N ASP A 143 -0.38 -24.31 -5.17
CA ASP A 143 -0.30 -24.35 -6.63
C ASP A 143 0.60 -23.21 -7.16
N LEU A 144 0.35 -21.97 -6.71
CA LEU A 144 1.20 -20.82 -7.03
C LEU A 144 2.65 -21.01 -6.56
N ALA A 145 2.84 -21.59 -5.37
CA ALA A 145 4.18 -21.86 -4.86
C ALA A 145 4.95 -22.84 -5.76
N SER A 146 4.26 -23.78 -6.41
CA SER A 146 4.86 -24.76 -7.33
C SER A 146 5.17 -24.21 -8.73
N GLU A 147 4.44 -23.19 -9.18
CA GLU A 147 4.62 -22.57 -10.52
C GLU A 147 5.97 -21.83 -10.69
N PHE A 148 6.62 -21.47 -9.59
CA PHE A 148 7.87 -20.71 -9.61
C PHE A 148 8.98 -21.46 -8.83
N PRO A 149 9.84 -22.22 -9.53
CA PRO A 149 10.99 -22.85 -8.90
C PRO A 149 12.02 -21.77 -8.53
N VAL A 150 12.41 -21.72 -7.26
CA VAL A 150 13.42 -20.78 -6.76
C VAL A 150 14.80 -21.33 -7.09
N SER A 151 15.59 -20.61 -7.89
CA SER A 151 17.00 -20.93 -8.14
C SER A 151 17.91 -20.27 -7.09
N GLU A 152 19.21 -20.57 -7.18
CA GLU A 152 20.22 -19.96 -6.32
C GLU A 152 20.27 -18.43 -6.49
N THR A 153 20.03 -17.94 -7.71
CA THR A 153 20.04 -16.49 -7.99
C THR A 153 18.92 -15.74 -7.27
N GLU A 154 17.69 -16.28 -7.25
CA GLU A 154 16.59 -15.69 -6.49
C GLU A 154 16.80 -15.76 -4.98
N THR A 155 17.44 -16.83 -4.50
CA THR A 155 17.76 -16.95 -3.08
C THR A 155 18.76 -15.86 -2.65
N LEU A 156 19.77 -15.60 -3.47
CA LEU A 156 20.72 -14.51 -3.26
C LEU A 156 20.03 -13.13 -3.30
N LEU A 157 19.08 -12.91 -4.21
CA LEU A 157 18.29 -11.67 -4.25
C LEU A 157 17.51 -11.43 -2.94
N VAL A 158 16.84 -12.48 -2.43
CA VAL A 158 16.10 -12.41 -1.15
C VAL A 158 17.05 -12.09 0.00
N GLN A 159 18.22 -12.75 0.05
CA GLN A 159 19.21 -12.54 1.09
C GLN A 159 19.79 -11.12 1.05
N GLN A 160 20.20 -10.64 -0.12
CA GLN A 160 20.71 -9.27 -0.31
C GLN A 160 19.68 -8.22 0.12
N TRP A 161 18.40 -8.40 -0.25
CA TRP A 161 17.36 -7.47 0.15
C TRP A 161 17.13 -7.49 1.67
N SER A 162 17.08 -8.69 2.26
CA SER A 162 16.92 -8.88 3.71
C SER A 162 18.04 -8.22 4.49
N ASP A 163 19.29 -8.40 4.07
CA ASP A 163 20.46 -7.82 4.72
C ASP A 163 20.48 -6.29 4.60
N CYS A 164 20.17 -5.75 3.41
CA CYS A 164 20.03 -4.31 3.20
C CYS A 164 18.93 -3.70 4.08
N ASN A 165 17.79 -4.39 4.21
CA ASN A 165 16.67 -3.89 5.00
C ASN A 165 16.92 -4.03 6.52
N ALA A 166 17.67 -5.03 6.96
CA ALA A 166 18.06 -5.19 8.36
C ALA A 166 19.01 -4.07 8.83
N ARG A 167 19.83 -3.52 7.93
CA ARG A 167 20.73 -2.39 8.22
C ARG A 167 20.03 -1.03 8.29
N ARG A 168 18.79 -0.92 7.78
CA ARG A 168 18.00 0.31 7.90
C ARG A 168 17.48 0.39 9.33
N GLU A 169 18.17 1.13 10.19
CA GLU A 169 17.67 1.40 11.54
C GLU A 169 16.23 1.93 11.49
N PRO A 170 15.35 1.51 12.42
CA PRO A 170 14.01 2.06 12.49
C PRO A 170 14.13 3.55 12.72
N ARG A 171 13.73 4.35 11.72
CA ARG A 171 13.66 5.82 11.88
C ARG A 171 12.94 6.11 13.20
N PRO A 172 13.56 6.84 14.13
CA PRO A 172 12.94 7.12 15.42
C PRO A 172 11.57 7.74 15.15
N ALA A 173 10.55 7.23 15.81
CA ALA A 173 9.20 7.76 15.67
C ALA A 173 9.26 9.29 15.85
N PRO A 174 8.63 10.08 14.95
CA PRO A 174 8.60 11.51 15.12
C PRO A 174 8.04 11.78 16.51
N LYS A 175 8.85 12.41 17.37
CA LYS A 175 8.44 12.78 18.72
C LYS A 175 7.38 13.87 18.58
N PHE A 176 6.12 13.47 18.45
CA PHE A 176 5.00 14.39 18.49
C PHE A 176 4.90 14.91 19.92
N LYS A 177 5.57 16.02 20.19
CA LYS A 177 5.34 16.78 21.41
C LYS A 177 4.06 17.57 21.14
N PHE A 178 3.00 17.27 21.88
CA PHE A 178 1.94 18.26 22.05
C PHE A 178 2.62 19.50 22.64
N GLN A 179 2.78 20.55 21.83
CA GLN A 179 2.93 21.87 22.42
C GLN A 179 1.66 22.07 23.25
N ASN A 180 1.85 22.37 24.53
CA ASN A 180 0.76 22.70 25.43
C ASN A 180 0.02 23.89 24.82
N PHE A 181 -1.02 23.60 24.03
CA PHE A 181 -1.96 24.61 23.59
C PHE A 181 -2.62 25.13 24.87
N THR A 182 -2.40 26.41 25.10
CA THR A 182 -3.13 27.28 26.02
C THR A 182 -4.60 26.88 26.14
N PRO A 183 -5.20 27.00 27.33
CA PRO A 183 -6.54 26.51 27.60
C PRO A 183 -7.53 27.06 26.57
N ALA A 184 -8.33 26.15 26.04
CA ALA A 184 -9.37 26.41 25.05
C ALA A 184 -10.22 27.61 25.44
N THR A 185 -10.18 28.68 24.64
CA THR A 185 -11.31 29.59 24.53
C THR A 185 -12.39 28.89 23.72
N THR A 186 -13.31 28.27 24.43
CA THR A 186 -14.61 27.81 23.94
C THR A 186 -15.32 29.00 23.29
N LEU A 187 -15.22 29.16 21.97
CA LEU A 187 -16.11 30.07 21.24
C LEU A 187 -17.41 29.32 20.95
N ALA A 188 -18.37 29.55 21.84
CA ALA A 188 -19.78 29.24 21.62
C ALA A 188 -20.27 30.07 20.43
N CYS A 189 -20.79 29.42 19.39
CA CYS A 189 -21.61 30.08 18.39
C CYS A 189 -23.07 29.89 18.78
N ASP A 190 -23.54 30.71 19.73
CA ASP A 190 -24.96 30.98 19.90
C ASP A 190 -25.39 32.14 18.99
N SER A 191 -26.55 31.97 18.38
CA SER A 191 -27.20 32.80 17.37
C SER A 191 -27.54 34.22 17.84
N ASN A 192 -27.48 35.22 16.94
CA ASN A 192 -28.66 36.00 16.50
C ASN A 192 -28.35 37.19 15.56
N ASP A 193 -29.08 37.19 14.45
CA ASP A 193 -29.83 38.27 13.78
C ASP A 193 -29.22 39.63 13.38
N ASN A 194 -29.32 39.86 12.06
CA ASN A 194 -29.81 41.05 11.35
C ASN A 194 -29.10 42.42 11.53
N GLN A 195 -28.46 42.92 10.45
CA GLN A 195 -28.99 44.00 9.58
C GLN A 195 -27.88 44.63 8.70
N HIS A 196 -28.22 44.83 7.41
CA HIS A 196 -27.88 45.96 6.52
C HIS A 196 -26.41 46.44 6.34
N MET A 197 -25.86 46.33 5.13
CA MET A 197 -25.78 47.41 4.11
C MET A 197 -24.88 47.06 2.90
N LYS A 198 -25.27 47.58 1.74
CA LYS A 198 -24.68 47.46 0.39
C LYS A 198 -23.40 48.30 0.21
N ARG A 199 -22.42 47.84 -0.60
CA ARG A 199 -22.00 48.41 -1.92
C ARG A 199 -20.53 48.10 -2.34
N GLN A 200 -20.41 47.76 -3.65
CA GLN A 200 -19.35 48.06 -4.66
C GLN A 200 -17.95 47.41 -4.52
N ARG A 201 -17.48 46.58 -5.50
CA ARG A 201 -16.82 46.86 -6.82
C ARG A 201 -15.52 47.67 -6.64
N THR A 202 -14.31 47.27 -7.05
CA THR A 202 -13.78 46.88 -8.40
C THR A 202 -12.29 46.46 -8.36
N GLY A 203 -11.80 45.74 -9.40
CA GLY A 203 -10.40 45.76 -9.94
C GLY A 203 -9.55 44.52 -9.63
N ALA A 204 -9.18 43.66 -10.59
CA ALA A 204 -8.07 43.77 -11.58
C ALA A 204 -6.69 43.87 -10.89
N GLU A 205 -5.61 43.15 -11.19
CA GLU A 205 -5.17 42.26 -12.28
C GLU A 205 -3.93 41.46 -11.75
N GLU A 206 -3.62 40.35 -12.44
CA GLU A 206 -2.34 39.63 -12.64
C GLU A 206 -1.01 40.13 -12.04
N HIS A 207 -0.18 39.23 -11.46
CA HIS A 207 0.98 38.60 -12.13
C HIS A 207 1.94 37.82 -11.18
N LYS A 208 2.41 36.66 -11.65
CA LYS A 208 3.75 36.02 -11.56
C LYS A 208 4.44 35.81 -10.19
N GLY A 209 4.53 34.53 -9.81
CA GLY A 209 5.79 33.76 -9.69
C GLY A 209 6.75 34.05 -8.52
N MET A 210 6.95 33.08 -7.63
CA MET A 210 8.26 32.84 -6.98
C MET A 210 8.34 31.46 -6.30
N GLU A 211 9.38 30.70 -6.68
CA GLU A 211 10.29 29.86 -5.87
C GLU A 211 9.69 28.83 -4.88
N ARG A 212 9.82 27.51 -5.12
CA ARG A 212 11.00 26.65 -4.81
C ARG A 212 11.61 26.91 -3.43
N LEU A 213 11.32 26.00 -2.49
CA LEU A 213 12.20 25.67 -1.36
C LEU A 213 11.79 24.29 -0.87
N TRP A 214 12.63 23.28 -1.16
CA TRP A 214 13.06 22.23 -0.23
C TRP A 214 14.29 21.56 -0.87
N ASN A 215 15.46 22.08 -0.50
CA ASN A 215 16.73 21.36 -0.59
C ASN A 215 16.64 20.12 0.30
N LEU A 216 17.13 19.00 -0.22
CA LEU A 216 17.69 17.89 0.56
C LEU A 216 18.74 17.25 -0.34
N ASP A 217 19.93 17.84 -0.28
CA ASP A 217 21.18 17.26 -0.72
C ASP A 217 21.56 16.03 0.12
N ASP A 218 22.52 15.29 -0.45
CA ASP A 218 23.45 14.35 0.16
C ASP A 218 23.07 12.87 0.17
N CYS A 219 23.39 12.20 -0.95
CA CYS A 219 23.99 10.86 -0.98
C CYS A 219 24.77 10.65 -2.30
N GLU A 220 25.93 11.31 -2.47
CA GLU A 220 26.96 10.81 -3.39
C GLU A 220 28.17 10.31 -2.58
N PRO A 221 28.73 9.13 -2.90
CA PRO A 221 29.95 8.65 -2.28
C PRO A 221 31.19 9.22 -2.98
N GLU A 222 32.12 9.73 -2.17
CA GLU A 222 33.48 10.09 -2.52
C GLU A 222 34.18 8.98 -3.33
N LEU A 223 34.62 9.30 -4.56
CA LEU A 223 35.67 8.56 -5.24
C LEU A 223 36.95 9.40 -5.28
N GLN A 224 37.91 8.97 -4.48
CA GLN A 224 39.22 9.57 -4.34
C GLN A 224 40.05 9.53 -5.64
N ARG A 225 40.66 10.69 -5.92
CA ARG A 225 42.03 10.92 -6.41
C ARG A 225 42.65 9.89 -7.35
N LYS A 226 43.00 10.37 -8.55
CA LYS A 226 44.34 10.15 -9.13
C LYS A 226 44.86 11.40 -9.86
N LYS A 227 46.02 11.86 -9.37
CA LYS A 227 46.90 12.88 -9.97
C LYS A 227 47.35 12.49 -11.39
N ARG A 228 47.51 13.48 -12.26
CA ARG A 228 48.75 13.85 -13.03
C ARG A 228 48.40 15.01 -13.98
N GLN A 229 48.90 16.21 -13.70
CA GLN A 229 50.11 16.83 -14.30
C GLN A 229 49.95 17.20 -15.78
N GLY A 230 50.11 18.50 -16.02
CA GLY A 230 50.16 19.21 -17.29
C GLY A 230 50.16 20.70 -16.97
#